data_AF-A0A961ZGU4-F1
#
_entry.id   AF-A0A961ZGU4-F1
#
_cell.length_a   1.000
_cell.length_b   1.000
_cell.length_c   1.000
_cell.angle_alpha   90.00
_cell.angle_beta   90.00
_cell.angle_gamma   90.00
#
_symmetry.space_group_name_H-M   'P 1'
#
loop_
_entity.id
_entity.type
_entity.pdbx_description
1 polymer ?
#
loop_
_entity_poly.entity_id
_entity_poly.type
_entity_poly.pdbx_seq_one_letter_code
_entity_poly.pdbx_strand_id
1 'polypeptide(L)' 'MSLNTSNGHPAMDYPEHMRTYSGFLLITKLLIVFLVVLLAGMAYFLV' A
#
# COMPACT_ATOMS: atom_id res chain seq x y z
N MET A 1 -0.52 -10.90 1.85
CA MET A 1 0.65 -11.72 1.49
C MET A 1 1.71 -11.49 2.55
N SER A 2 2.18 -12.55 3.20
CA SER A 2 3.35 -12.50 4.09
C SER A 2 4.60 -12.83 3.28
N LEU A 3 5.61 -11.94 3.30
CA LEU A 3 6.90 -12.24 2.71
C LEU A 3 7.65 -13.23 3.60
N ASN A 4 8.35 -14.20 3.00
CA ASN A 4 9.16 -15.15 3.74
C ASN A 4 10.52 -14.52 4.06
N THR A 5 10.77 -14.24 5.34
CA THR A 5 12.00 -13.60 5.83
C THR A 5 12.99 -14.60 6.46
N SER A 6 12.75 -15.91 6.34
CA SER A 6 13.53 -16.97 7.01
C SER A 6 14.99 -17.09 6.55
N ASN A 7 15.32 -16.66 5.34
CA ASN A 7 16.69 -16.65 4.81
C ASN A 7 17.37 -15.27 4.90
N GLY A 8 16.87 -14.41 5.79
CA GLY A 8 17.32 -13.04 5.95
C GLY A 8 18.62 -12.88 6.74
N HIS A 9 19.23 -11.70 6.66
CA HIS A 9 20.41 -11.38 7.46
C HIS A 9 20.02 -11.26 8.95
N PRO A 10 20.64 -11.99 9.89
CA PRO A 10 20.22 -12.04 11.30
C PRO A 10 20.23 -10.70 12.05
N ALA A 11 20.95 -9.69 11.55
CA ALA A 11 20.97 -8.34 12.14
C ALA A 11 19.79 -7.45 11.69
N MET A 12 18.94 -7.91 10.77
CA MET A 12 17.87 -7.12 10.17
C MET A 12 16.54 -7.31 10.91
N ASP A 13 15.90 -6.19 11.28
CA ASP A 13 14.56 -6.17 11.90
C ASP A 13 13.46 -6.35 10.85
N TYR A 14 13.29 -7.60 10.40
CA TYR A 14 12.23 -7.96 9.46
C TYR A 14 10.81 -7.62 9.92
N PRO A 15 10.42 -7.82 11.20
CA PRO A 15 9.10 -7.41 11.70
C PRO A 15 8.75 -5.95 11.39
N GLU A 16 9.67 -5.02 11.65
CA GLU A 16 9.43 -3.59 11.44
C GLU A 16 9.31 -3.24 9.95
N HIS A 17 10.14 -3.85 9.10
CA HIS A 17 10.02 -3.71 7.65
C HIS A 17 8.69 -4.22 7.11
N MET A 18 8.21 -5.37 7.61
CA MET A 18 6.93 -5.94 7.21
C MET A 18 5.75 -5.07 7.64
N ARG A 19 5.83 -4.49 8.84
CA ARG A 19 4.80 -3.56 9.34
C ARG A 19 4.70 -2.31 8.45
N THR A 20 5.84 -1.69 8.15
CA THR A 20 5.90 -0.50 7.29
C THR A 20 5.43 -0.78 5.87
N TYR A 21 5.92 -1.87 5.26
CA TYR A 21 5.51 -2.27 3.91
C TYR A 21 4.02 -2.55 3.82
N SER A 22 3.45 -3.25 4.81
CA SER A 22 2.01 -3.52 4.86
C SER A 22 1.20 -2.22 4.98
N GLY A 23 1.65 -1.27 5.80
CA GLY A 23 1.04 0.05 5.92
C GLY A 23 1.09 0.83 4.59
N PHE A 24 2.24 0.85 3.94
CA PHE A 24 2.42 1.48 2.62
C PHE A 24 1.45 0.91 1.58
N LEU A 25 1.33 -0.43 1.49
CA LEU A 25 0.42 -1.08 0.55
C LEU A 25 -1.05 -0.76 0.84
N LEU A 26 -1.45 -0.70 2.12
CA LEU A 26 -2.81 -0.34 2.51
C LEU A 26 -3.14 1.10 2.07
N ILE A 27 -2.28 2.06 2.42
CA ILE A 27 -2.47 3.47 2.06
C ILE A 27 -2.49 3.64 0.54
N THR A 28 -1.58 2.99 -0.17
CA THR A 28 -1.51 3.05 -1.64
C THR A 28 -2.81 2.57 -2.28
N LYS A 29 -3.37 1.44 -1.81
CA LYS A 29 -4.67 0.95 -2.31
C LYS A 29 -5.80 1.93 -2.06
N LEU A 30 -5.86 2.51 -0.86
CA LEU A 30 -6.87 3.51 -0.52
C LEU A 30 -6.77 4.76 -1.41
N LEU A 31 -5.55 5.25 -1.64
CA LEU A 31 -5.31 6.40 -2.52
C LEU A 31 -5.69 6.12 -3.97
N ILE A 32 -5.39 4.91 -4.49
CA ILE A 32 -5.80 4.52 -5.84
C ILE A 32 -7.32 4.52 -5.96
N VAL A 33 -8.03 3.91 -5.00
CA VAL A 33 -9.50 3.90 -5.00
C VAL A 33 -10.06 5.32 -4.93
N PHE A 34 -9.49 6.17 -4.08
CA PHE A 34 -9.86 7.58 -3.99
C PHE A 34 -9.67 8.32 -5.33
N LEU A 35 -8.53 8.14 -6.00
CA LEU A 35 -8.27 8.76 -7.31
C LEU A 35 -9.28 8.31 -8.37
N VAL A 36 -9.63 7.02 -8.40
CA VAL A 36 -10.65 6.51 -9.33
C VAL A 36 -12.01 7.17 -9.07
N VAL A 37 -12.43 7.27 -7.81
CA VAL A 37 -13.69 7.93 -7.44
C VAL A 37 -13.66 9.42 -7.79
N LEU A 38 -12.54 10.10 -7.52
CA LEU A 38 -12.36 11.52 -7.85
C LEU A 38 -12.47 11.76 -9.35
N LEU A 39 -11.78 10.96 -10.16
CA LEU A 39 -11.83 11.08 -11.63
C LEU A 39 -13.23 10.77 -12.16
N ALA A 40 -13.92 9.77 -11.63
CA ALA A 40 -15.31 9.47 -11.99
C ALA A 40 -16.25 10.63 -11.61
N GLY A 41 -16.06 11.24 -10.45
CA GLY A 41 -16.81 12.43 -10.03
C GLY A 41 -16.56 13.62 -10.96
N MET A 42 -15.30 13.88 -11.31
CA MET A 42 -14.96 14.93 -12.30
C MET A 42 -15.62 14.66 -13.65
N ALA A 43 -15.60 13.41 -14.13
CA ALA A 43 -16.22 13.05 -15.39
C ALA A 43 -17.75 13.20 -15.39
N TYR A 44 -18.42 13.13 -14.24
CA TYR A 44 -19.88 13.30 -14.14
C TYR A 44 -20.30 14.76 -13.91
N PHE A 45 -19.51 15.55 -13.17
CA PHE A 45 -19.90 16.90 -12.76
C PHE A 45 -19.25 18.02 -13.59
N LEU A 46 -18.06 17.80 -14.16
CA LEU A 46 -17.28 18.86 -14.83
C LEU A 46 -17.18 18.67 -16.35
N VAL A 47 -17.46 17.46 -16.86
CA VAL A 47 -17.52 17.13 -18.29
C VAL A 47 -18.97 16.84 -18.65
#